data_AF-A0A0P1B000-F1
#
_entry.id   AF-A0A0P1B000-F1
#
_cell.length_a   1.000
_cell.length_b   1.000
_cell.length_c   1.000
_cell.angle_alpha   90.00
_cell.angle_beta   90.00
_cell.angle_gamma   90.00
#
_symmetry.space_group_name_H-M   'P 1'
#
loop_
_entity.id
_entity.type
_entity.pdbx_description
1 polymer ?
#
loop_
_entity_poly.entity_id
_entity_poly.type
_entity_poly.pdbx_seq_one_letter_code
_entity_poly.pdbx_strand_id
1 'polypeptide(L)'
;MVVKKSAEQRTDRLKQQAVQLSAEEAANQKILQHYAKTVYFNQLWVSFLSKMAGLVVLMTYLEIQRMRHSPRGLSFIVGFEALSVLISASTVPFIRRWLNPVLAFKIAFAFSLLQGFWFVTSYLTRFLNRPRQAGDLLSEQFPFGLIYFVVCWVSDRFMIRSQDIAKQTAEDMRTVVHPKAAEDPAWADVVQVPQDDGPNPIVSIAYSDEFVDVMDCFRGVLKLNELSERTLALTLDVIDANPANYTVWFFRRRVLEALGSDLREELQFTADMAIQYPKNYQIWHHRREICSMLNDGSKEKEFCALTIDQDSKNYHAWAHRQWAIKTFALWDGEIEFVDKMLLEDVRNNSAWNHRWFVLSNTSNLATAEGRQQEVNYALEKIATAVHNESPWNYIRGLVRGHEDTFATQVKEKALQILASTPDCIFAGALLVDLYEKEGTDTALKSATKIIETLMNETDRVRKAYWHFRLTALEKQGA
;
A
#
# COMPACT_ATOMS: atom_id res chain seq x y z
N MET A 1 -40.50 9.41 53.39
CA MET A 1 -41.05 9.19 52.03
C MET A 1 -40.50 10.18 50.99
N VAL A 2 -40.25 11.45 51.36
CA VAL A 2 -39.71 12.49 50.45
C VAL A 2 -38.26 12.22 49.98
N VAL A 3 -37.41 11.65 50.83
CA VAL A 3 -35.99 11.35 50.52
C VAL A 3 -35.82 10.22 49.50
N LYS A 4 -36.70 9.21 49.50
CA LYS A 4 -36.68 8.10 48.52
C LYS A 4 -37.07 8.56 47.12
N LYS A 5 -38.09 9.42 46.99
CA LYS A 5 -38.50 10.03 45.71
C LYS A 5 -37.38 10.88 45.09
N SER A 6 -36.61 11.61 45.90
CA SER A 6 -35.47 12.41 45.44
C SER A 6 -34.30 11.57 44.93
N ALA A 7 -34.08 10.39 45.51
CA ALA A 7 -33.02 9.48 45.08
C ALA A 7 -33.40 8.79 43.75
N GLU A 8 -34.63 8.29 43.63
CA GLU A 8 -35.15 7.70 42.38
C GLU A 8 -35.14 8.70 41.22
N GLN A 9 -35.59 9.95 41.46
CA GLN A 9 -35.51 11.02 40.46
C GLN A 9 -34.08 11.37 40.04
N ARG A 10 -33.11 11.24 40.96
CA ARG A 10 -31.69 11.46 40.66
C ARG A 10 -31.13 10.31 39.82
N THR A 11 -31.49 9.07 40.14
CA THR A 11 -31.09 7.89 39.37
C THR A 11 -31.68 7.89 37.96
N ASP A 12 -32.94 8.29 37.79
CA ASP A 12 -33.57 8.39 36.47
C ASP A 12 -32.96 9.50 35.61
N ARG A 13 -32.57 10.64 36.22
CA ARG A 13 -31.82 11.70 35.52
C ARG A 13 -30.44 11.24 35.07
N LEU A 14 -29.71 10.51 35.93
CA LEU A 14 -28.41 9.94 35.58
C LEU A 14 -28.51 8.92 34.44
N LYS A 15 -29.54 8.08 34.44
CA LYS A 15 -29.82 7.16 33.34
C LYS A 15 -30.15 7.88 32.04
N GLN A 16 -30.97 8.94 32.10
CA GLN A 16 -31.28 9.75 30.92
C GLN A 16 -30.06 10.47 30.36
N GLN A 17 -29.20 11.03 31.22
CA GLN A 17 -27.93 11.63 30.81
C GLN A 17 -26.98 10.61 30.18
N ALA A 18 -26.85 9.41 30.78
CA ALA A 18 -26.01 8.34 30.24
C ALA A 18 -26.50 7.84 28.86
N VAL A 19 -27.82 7.73 28.67
CA VAL A 19 -28.43 7.38 27.37
C VAL A 19 -28.19 8.48 26.33
N GLN A 20 -28.22 9.74 26.75
CA GLN A 20 -28.00 10.89 25.87
C GLN A 20 -26.53 10.98 25.43
N LEU A 21 -25.59 10.81 26.36
CA LEU A 21 -24.15 10.68 26.09
C LEU A 21 -23.85 9.51 25.15
N SER A 22 -24.41 8.34 25.41
CA SER A 22 -24.23 7.15 24.56
C SER A 22 -24.83 7.33 23.15
N ALA A 23 -25.96 8.02 23.03
CA ALA A 23 -26.55 8.35 21.74
C ALA A 23 -25.71 9.38 20.94
N GLU A 24 -25.08 10.32 21.65
CA GLU A 24 -24.19 11.32 21.08
C GLU A 24 -22.86 10.70 20.65
N GLU A 25 -22.25 9.83 21.47
CA GLU A 25 -21.08 9.01 21.12
C GLU A 25 -21.35 8.13 19.89
N ALA A 26 -22.51 7.46 19.84
CA ALA A 26 -22.90 6.65 18.69
C ALA A 26 -23.15 7.48 17.41
N ALA A 27 -23.63 8.72 17.55
CA ALA A 27 -23.76 9.65 16.44
C ALA A 27 -22.38 10.14 15.96
N ASN A 28 -21.46 10.40 16.89
CA ASN A 28 -20.10 10.86 16.60
C ASN A 28 -19.27 9.77 15.91
N GLN A 29 -19.37 8.52 16.38
CA GLN A 29 -18.74 7.38 15.74
C GLN A 29 -19.28 7.18 14.32
N LYS A 30 -20.58 7.41 14.08
CA LYS A 30 -21.16 7.38 12.72
C LYS A 30 -20.58 8.49 11.83
N ILE A 31 -20.31 9.68 12.36
CA ILE A 31 -19.73 10.79 11.61
C ILE A 31 -18.27 10.52 11.27
N LEU A 32 -17.48 9.98 12.21
CA LEU A 32 -16.10 9.55 11.94
C LEU A 32 -16.04 8.37 10.96
N GLN A 33 -16.95 7.40 11.08
CA GLN A 33 -17.12 6.34 10.08
C GLN A 33 -17.52 6.91 8.72
N HIS A 34 -18.37 7.93 8.68
CA HIS A 34 -18.75 8.62 7.44
C HIS A 34 -17.56 9.36 6.82
N TYR A 35 -16.73 10.01 7.65
CA TYR A 35 -15.48 10.64 7.21
C TYR A 35 -14.52 9.59 6.64
N ALA A 36 -14.24 8.52 7.37
CA ALA A 36 -13.36 7.43 6.92
C ALA A 36 -13.86 6.78 5.62
N LYS A 37 -15.17 6.52 5.51
CA LYS A 37 -15.82 6.04 4.28
C LYS A 37 -15.66 7.04 3.13
N THR A 38 -15.80 8.33 3.39
CA THR A 38 -15.65 9.39 2.38
C THR A 38 -14.20 9.45 1.88
N VAL A 39 -13.22 9.38 2.78
CA VAL A 39 -11.79 9.33 2.43
C VAL A 39 -11.46 8.08 1.62
N TYR A 40 -11.92 6.91 2.06
CA TYR A 40 -11.73 5.64 1.36
C TYR A 40 -12.35 5.65 -0.04
N PHE A 41 -13.62 6.05 -0.15
CA PHE A 41 -14.31 6.16 -1.43
C PHE A 41 -13.59 7.14 -2.37
N ASN A 42 -13.11 8.26 -1.83
CA ASN A 42 -12.36 9.23 -2.60
C ASN A 42 -11.05 8.64 -3.14
N GLN A 43 -10.31 7.86 -2.35
CA GLN A 43 -9.09 7.20 -2.82
C GLN A 43 -9.39 6.15 -3.90
N LEU A 44 -10.45 5.35 -3.72
CA LEU A 44 -10.89 4.37 -4.71
C LEU A 44 -11.28 5.05 -6.03
N TRP A 45 -11.99 6.17 -5.95
CA TRP A 45 -12.42 6.95 -7.11
C TRP A 45 -11.23 7.61 -7.84
N VAL A 46 -10.27 8.18 -7.10
CA VAL A 46 -9.01 8.68 -7.67
C VAL A 46 -8.26 7.56 -8.39
N SER A 47 -8.23 6.36 -7.81
CA SER A 47 -7.61 5.18 -8.42
C SER A 47 -8.31 4.78 -9.71
N PHE A 48 -9.64 4.71 -9.70
CA PHE A 48 -10.46 4.45 -10.87
C PHE A 48 -10.23 5.46 -12.00
N LEU A 49 -10.34 6.77 -11.69
CA LEU A 49 -10.10 7.84 -12.67
C LEU A 49 -8.68 7.79 -13.23
N SER A 50 -7.67 7.51 -12.39
CA SER A 50 -6.29 7.37 -12.88
C SER A 50 -6.13 6.20 -13.85
N LYS A 51 -6.83 5.08 -13.62
CA LYS A 51 -6.80 3.91 -14.51
C LYS A 51 -7.54 4.19 -15.83
N MET A 52 -8.56 5.05 -15.82
CA MET A 52 -9.27 5.49 -17.03
C MET A 52 -8.36 6.25 -18.01
N ALA A 53 -7.24 6.81 -17.56
CA ALA A 53 -6.20 7.34 -18.45
C ALA A 53 -5.71 6.30 -19.47
N GLY A 54 -5.62 5.04 -19.07
CA GLY A 54 -5.26 3.92 -19.94
C GLY A 54 -6.32 3.64 -21.02
N LEU A 55 -7.60 3.85 -20.71
CA LEU A 55 -8.67 3.75 -21.69
C LEU A 55 -8.55 4.85 -22.76
N VAL A 56 -8.21 6.08 -22.37
CA VAL A 56 -7.97 7.17 -23.33
C VAL A 56 -6.82 6.79 -24.28
N VAL A 57 -5.72 6.27 -23.74
CA VAL A 57 -4.57 5.80 -24.56
C VAL A 57 -4.98 4.67 -25.50
N LEU A 58 -5.77 3.71 -25.02
CA LEU A 58 -6.27 2.60 -25.84
C LEU A 58 -7.18 3.09 -26.97
N MET A 59 -8.14 3.96 -26.67
CA MET A 59 -9.06 4.53 -27.66
C MET A 59 -8.30 5.34 -28.72
N THR A 60 -7.32 6.15 -28.29
CA THR A 60 -6.39 6.86 -29.17
C THR A 60 -5.62 5.90 -30.08
N TYR A 61 -5.09 4.80 -29.53
CA TYR A 61 -4.37 3.80 -30.32
C TYR A 61 -5.27 3.14 -31.38
N LEU A 62 -6.49 2.74 -31.01
CA LEU A 62 -7.46 2.11 -31.91
C LEU A 62 -7.84 3.03 -33.06
N GLU A 63 -8.08 4.32 -32.78
CA GLU A 63 -8.37 5.32 -33.81
C GLU A 63 -7.18 5.54 -34.75
N ILE A 64 -5.96 5.60 -34.23
CA ILE A 64 -4.74 5.69 -35.06
C ILE A 64 -4.59 4.45 -35.97
N GLN A 65 -4.87 3.23 -35.47
CA GLN A 65 -4.79 2.01 -36.29
C GLN A 65 -5.85 1.97 -37.39
N ARG A 66 -7.10 2.36 -37.08
CA ARG A 66 -8.16 2.50 -38.10
C ARG A 66 -7.74 3.44 -39.22
N MET A 67 -7.03 4.51 -38.88
CA MET A 67 -6.61 5.54 -39.82
C MET A 67 -5.46 5.14 -40.73
N ARG A 68 -4.63 4.16 -40.37
CA ARG A 68 -3.57 3.62 -41.25
C ARG A 68 -4.12 3.01 -42.54
N HIS A 69 -5.38 2.58 -42.51
CA HIS A 69 -6.07 1.98 -43.67
C HIS A 69 -6.99 2.98 -44.39
N SER A 70 -7.01 4.25 -43.97
CA SER A 70 -7.88 5.28 -44.56
C SER A 70 -7.25 5.90 -45.82
N PRO A 71 -8.03 6.13 -46.90
CA PRO A 71 -7.55 6.73 -48.15
C PRO A 71 -6.96 8.15 -48.03
N ARG A 72 -7.14 8.82 -46.88
CA ARG A 72 -6.73 10.22 -46.64
C ARG A 72 -5.41 10.39 -45.88
N GLY A 73 -4.77 9.31 -45.41
CA GLY A 73 -3.49 9.37 -44.69
C GLY A 73 -3.55 9.93 -43.25
N LEU A 74 -2.40 9.98 -42.57
CA LEU A 74 -2.26 10.21 -41.11
C LEU A 74 -2.22 11.68 -40.63
N SER A 75 -2.16 12.68 -41.52
CA SER A 75 -1.42 13.92 -41.23
C SER A 75 -2.08 14.98 -40.32
N PHE A 76 -3.23 14.74 -39.72
CA PHE A 76 -3.83 15.67 -38.73
C PHE A 76 -4.48 14.97 -37.54
N ILE A 77 -5.05 13.80 -37.76
CA ILE A 77 -5.68 12.98 -36.71
C ILE A 77 -4.66 12.53 -35.67
N VAL A 78 -3.42 12.25 -36.08
CA VAL A 78 -2.33 11.94 -35.14
C VAL A 78 -2.08 13.10 -34.17
N GLY A 79 -2.18 14.35 -34.62
CA GLY A 79 -2.03 15.51 -33.75
C GLY A 79 -3.19 15.63 -32.75
N PHE A 80 -4.42 15.38 -33.21
CA PHE A 80 -5.63 15.40 -32.35
C PHE A 80 -5.58 14.31 -31.27
N GLU A 81 -5.12 13.12 -31.63
CA GLU A 81 -4.97 11.99 -30.71
C GLU A 81 -3.75 12.11 -29.80
N ALA A 82 -2.64 12.67 -30.28
CA ALA A 82 -1.51 13.04 -29.43
C ALA A 82 -1.94 14.02 -28.33
N LEU A 83 -2.85 14.94 -28.66
CA LEU A 83 -3.43 15.85 -27.69
C LEU A 83 -4.29 15.11 -26.64
N SER A 84 -5.05 14.07 -27.02
CA SER A 84 -5.76 13.20 -26.06
C SER A 84 -4.81 12.56 -25.05
N VAL A 85 -3.66 12.05 -25.52
CA VAL A 85 -2.65 11.42 -24.65
C VAL A 85 -1.97 12.45 -23.75
N LEU A 86 -1.65 13.65 -24.28
CA LEU A 86 -1.06 14.73 -23.48
C LEU A 86 -2.02 15.25 -22.40
N ILE A 87 -3.31 15.38 -22.71
CA ILE A 87 -4.34 15.71 -21.72
C ILE A 87 -4.39 14.62 -20.65
N SER A 88 -4.44 13.34 -21.05
CA SER A 88 -4.48 12.22 -20.12
C SER A 88 -3.25 12.19 -19.19
N ALA A 89 -2.05 12.32 -19.76
CA ALA A 89 -0.78 12.32 -19.03
C ALA A 89 -0.63 13.51 -18.07
N SER A 90 -1.18 14.68 -18.40
CA SER A 90 -1.16 15.86 -17.53
C SER A 90 -2.29 15.87 -16.48
N THR A 91 -3.39 15.16 -16.74
CA THR A 91 -4.55 15.04 -15.83
C THR A 91 -4.26 14.09 -14.67
N VAL A 92 -3.48 13.01 -14.86
CA VAL A 92 -3.14 12.06 -13.79
C VAL A 92 -2.36 12.74 -12.63
N PRO A 93 -1.29 13.51 -12.87
CA PRO A 93 -0.60 14.25 -11.81
C PRO A 93 -1.48 15.27 -11.09
N PHE A 94 -2.47 15.86 -11.78
CA PHE A 94 -3.44 16.78 -11.19
C PHE A 94 -4.32 16.08 -10.15
N ILE A 95 -4.92 14.93 -10.49
CA ILE A 95 -5.81 14.18 -9.57
C ILE A 95 -5.01 13.51 -8.45
N ARG A 96 -3.83 12.95 -8.78
CA ARG A 96 -2.98 12.24 -7.82
C ARG A 96 -2.14 13.17 -6.93
N ARG A 97 -2.15 14.48 -7.21
CA ARG A 97 -1.35 15.49 -6.49
C ARG A 97 0.16 15.19 -6.46
N TRP A 98 0.69 14.52 -7.49
CA TRP A 98 2.12 14.17 -7.59
C TRP A 98 3.04 15.36 -7.85
N LEU A 99 2.48 16.42 -8.46
CA LEU A 99 3.16 17.68 -8.77
C LEU A 99 2.32 18.84 -8.24
N ASN A 100 2.79 20.08 -8.41
CA ASN A 100 1.99 21.27 -8.10
C ASN A 100 0.63 21.17 -8.84
N PRO A 101 -0.49 21.00 -8.11
CA PRO A 101 -1.76 20.64 -8.72
C PRO A 101 -2.34 21.76 -9.57
N VAL A 102 -2.03 23.02 -9.22
CA VAL A 102 -2.45 24.19 -10.00
C VAL A 102 -1.72 24.21 -11.35
N LEU A 103 -0.43 23.85 -11.35
CA LEU A 103 0.36 23.79 -12.59
C LEU A 103 -0.13 22.63 -13.48
N ALA A 104 -0.30 21.44 -12.93
CA ALA A 104 -0.81 20.27 -13.66
C ALA A 104 -2.22 20.54 -14.23
N PHE A 105 -3.11 21.15 -13.44
CA PHE A 105 -4.42 21.60 -13.91
C PHE A 105 -4.31 22.57 -15.08
N LYS A 106 -3.48 23.62 -14.97
CA LYS A 106 -3.33 24.63 -16.03
C LYS A 106 -2.86 24.01 -17.36
N ILE A 107 -1.94 23.05 -17.29
CA ILE A 107 -1.43 22.34 -18.47
C ILE A 107 -2.54 21.48 -19.10
N ALA A 108 -3.21 20.64 -18.31
CA ALA A 108 -4.31 19.80 -18.80
C ALA A 108 -5.47 20.64 -19.35
N PHE A 109 -5.83 21.73 -18.66
CA PHE A 109 -6.86 22.67 -19.08
C PHE A 109 -6.51 23.34 -20.41
N ALA A 110 -5.28 23.82 -20.59
CA ALA A 110 -4.85 24.45 -21.84
C ALA A 110 -4.93 23.48 -23.03
N PHE A 111 -4.46 22.23 -22.88
CA PHE A 111 -4.59 21.22 -23.92
C PHE A 111 -6.05 20.85 -24.18
N SER A 112 -6.90 20.79 -23.14
CA SER A 112 -8.32 20.49 -23.28
C SER A 112 -9.07 21.58 -24.07
N LEU A 113 -8.76 22.86 -23.86
CA LEU A 113 -9.29 23.97 -24.65
C LEU A 113 -8.87 23.89 -26.11
N LEU A 114 -7.61 23.55 -26.37
CA LEU A 114 -7.09 23.39 -27.73
C LEU A 114 -7.82 22.24 -28.46
N GLN A 115 -8.03 21.11 -27.79
CA GLN A 115 -8.74 19.97 -28.36
C GLN A 115 -10.22 20.28 -28.59
N GLY A 116 -10.87 20.96 -27.65
CA GLY A 116 -12.26 21.40 -27.76
C GLY A 116 -12.47 22.37 -28.91
N PHE A 117 -11.60 23.36 -29.06
CA PHE A 117 -11.64 24.29 -30.18
C PHE A 117 -11.51 23.56 -31.52
N TRP A 118 -10.52 22.67 -31.65
CA TRP A 118 -10.33 21.86 -32.86
C TRP A 118 -11.54 20.96 -33.17
N PHE A 119 -12.16 20.37 -32.14
CA PHE A 119 -13.37 19.56 -32.31
C PHE A 119 -14.56 20.40 -32.79
N VAL A 120 -14.81 21.55 -32.15
CA VAL A 120 -15.93 22.44 -32.48
C VAL A 120 -15.79 23.03 -33.89
N THR A 121 -14.59 23.47 -34.28
CA THR A 121 -14.36 23.98 -35.64
C THR A 121 -14.63 22.90 -36.68
N SER A 122 -14.13 21.68 -36.47
CA SER A 122 -14.40 20.54 -37.35
C SER A 122 -15.88 20.15 -37.38
N TYR A 123 -16.58 20.26 -36.26
CA TYR A 123 -18.02 19.98 -36.17
C TYR A 123 -18.85 21.03 -36.91
N LEU A 124 -18.55 22.32 -36.74
CA LEU A 124 -19.23 23.41 -37.42
C LEU A 124 -19.04 23.35 -38.94
N THR A 125 -17.83 23.03 -39.43
CA THR A 125 -17.58 22.83 -40.87
C THR A 125 -18.46 21.73 -41.44
N ARG A 126 -18.62 20.62 -40.71
CA ARG A 126 -19.53 19.51 -41.07
C ARG A 126 -21.00 19.95 -41.07
N PHE A 127 -21.44 20.64 -40.02
CA PHE A 127 -22.83 21.09 -39.87
C PHE A 127 -23.24 22.09 -40.96
N LEU A 128 -22.33 22.98 -41.35
CA LEU A 128 -22.55 23.98 -42.40
C LEU A 128 -22.37 23.42 -43.81
N ASN A 129 -22.16 22.10 -43.97
CA ASN A 129 -21.94 21.41 -45.25
C ASN A 129 -20.86 22.07 -46.13
N ARG A 130 -19.83 22.65 -45.52
CA ARG A 130 -18.71 23.24 -46.26
C ARG A 130 -17.84 22.13 -46.86
N PRO A 131 -17.13 22.39 -47.97
CA PRO A 131 -16.16 21.44 -48.51
C PRO A 131 -15.14 21.08 -47.43
N ARG A 132 -14.85 19.78 -47.26
CA ARG A 132 -13.87 19.32 -46.27
C ARG A 132 -12.49 19.93 -46.54
N GLN A 133 -11.88 20.47 -45.50
CA GLN A 133 -10.53 21.05 -45.55
C GLN A 133 -9.51 20.11 -44.90
N ALA A 134 -8.23 20.32 -45.21
CA ALA A 134 -7.14 19.61 -44.54
C ALA A 134 -7.16 19.94 -43.03
N GLY A 135 -7.27 18.92 -42.18
CA GLY A 135 -7.38 19.07 -40.72
C GLY A 135 -8.77 18.80 -40.14
N ASP A 136 -9.79 18.57 -40.97
CA ASP A 136 -11.14 18.21 -40.51
C ASP A 136 -11.18 16.79 -39.91
N LEU A 137 -11.80 16.67 -38.74
CA LEU A 137 -12.04 15.38 -38.09
C LEU A 137 -13.10 14.54 -38.81
N LEU A 138 -13.07 13.23 -38.58
CA LEU A 138 -14.11 12.30 -39.04
C LEU A 138 -15.42 12.48 -38.27
N SER A 139 -16.53 12.03 -38.86
CA SER A 139 -17.87 12.08 -38.25
C SER A 139 -17.95 11.33 -36.91
N GLU A 140 -17.16 10.27 -36.76
CA GLU A 140 -17.19 9.34 -35.63
C GLU A 140 -16.17 9.68 -34.54
N GLN A 141 -15.32 10.69 -34.75
CA GLN A 141 -14.29 11.07 -33.78
C GLN A 141 -14.88 11.89 -32.63
N PHE A 142 -14.42 11.61 -31.42
CA PHE A 142 -14.79 12.31 -30.20
C PHE A 142 -13.54 12.84 -29.48
N PRO A 143 -13.63 13.98 -28.77
CA PRO A 143 -12.51 14.55 -28.04
C PRO A 143 -12.32 13.83 -26.68
N PHE A 144 -11.85 12.58 -26.72
CA PHE A 144 -11.73 11.72 -25.52
C PHE A 144 -10.84 12.32 -24.43
N GLY A 145 -9.76 13.02 -24.79
CA GLY A 145 -8.91 13.73 -23.84
C GLY A 145 -9.68 14.80 -23.05
N LEU A 146 -10.40 15.68 -23.76
CA LEU A 146 -11.25 16.72 -23.15
C LEU A 146 -12.35 16.10 -22.28
N ILE A 147 -13.05 15.08 -22.76
CA ILE A 147 -14.12 14.41 -22.00
C ILE A 147 -13.55 13.85 -20.69
N TYR A 148 -12.42 13.15 -20.77
CA TYR A 148 -11.73 12.62 -19.60
C TYR A 148 -11.34 13.72 -18.61
N PHE A 149 -10.69 14.79 -19.09
CA PHE A 149 -10.33 15.92 -18.24
C PHE A 149 -11.53 16.56 -17.53
N VAL A 150 -12.65 16.76 -18.23
CA VAL A 150 -13.87 17.33 -17.63
C VAL A 150 -14.44 16.41 -16.55
N VAL A 151 -14.53 15.10 -16.81
CA VAL A 151 -15.00 14.12 -15.81
C VAL A 151 -14.11 14.15 -14.57
N CYS A 152 -12.79 14.18 -14.77
CA CYS A 152 -11.82 14.24 -13.69
C CYS A 152 -11.89 15.54 -12.90
N TRP A 153 -12.00 16.68 -13.58
CA TRP A 153 -12.07 18.00 -12.94
C TRP A 153 -13.36 18.19 -12.12
N VAL A 154 -14.50 17.78 -12.69
CA VAL A 154 -15.78 17.81 -11.97
C VAL A 154 -15.72 16.88 -10.76
N SER A 155 -15.21 15.65 -10.92
CA SER A 155 -15.04 14.71 -9.81
C SER A 155 -14.15 15.28 -8.69
N ASP A 156 -12.98 15.84 -9.03
CA ASP A 156 -12.06 16.47 -8.07
C ASP A 156 -12.76 17.60 -7.29
N ARG A 157 -13.55 18.45 -7.95
CA ARG A 157 -14.28 19.55 -7.29
C ARG A 157 -15.36 19.07 -6.33
N PHE A 158 -16.11 18.03 -6.68
CA PHE A 158 -17.12 17.45 -5.80
C PHE A 158 -16.47 16.75 -4.60
N MET A 159 -15.39 15.99 -4.83
CA MET A 159 -14.72 15.19 -3.82
C MET A 159 -13.90 16.01 -2.82
N ILE A 160 -13.21 17.06 -3.26
CA ILE A 160 -12.48 17.96 -2.36
C ILE A 160 -13.45 18.68 -1.45
N ARG A 161 -14.57 19.16 -2.00
CA ARG A 161 -15.59 19.82 -1.20
C ARG A 161 -16.20 18.86 -0.17
N SER A 162 -16.48 17.61 -0.54
CA SER A 162 -17.01 16.63 0.42
C SER A 162 -15.97 16.24 1.47
N GLN A 163 -14.70 16.12 1.10
CA GLN A 163 -13.62 15.77 2.01
C GLN A 163 -13.27 16.90 2.98
N ASP A 164 -13.21 18.15 2.52
CA ASP A 164 -12.97 19.32 3.35
C ASP A 164 -14.13 19.56 4.31
N ILE A 165 -15.38 19.43 3.86
CA ILE A 165 -16.57 19.52 4.72
C ILE A 165 -16.55 18.41 5.76
N ALA A 166 -16.26 17.17 5.36
CA ALA A 166 -16.24 16.05 6.30
C ALA A 166 -15.07 16.15 7.29
N LYS A 167 -13.92 16.68 6.87
CA LYS A 167 -12.76 16.93 7.73
C LYS A 167 -13.06 18.05 8.74
N GLN A 168 -13.60 19.16 8.27
CA GLN A 168 -13.94 20.30 9.12
C GLN A 168 -15.08 19.95 10.09
N THR A 169 -16.08 19.18 9.66
CA THR A 169 -17.14 18.67 10.55
C THR A 169 -16.55 17.74 11.63
N ALA A 170 -15.55 16.92 11.30
CA ALA A 170 -14.88 16.06 12.28
C ALA A 170 -14.01 16.87 13.27
N GLU A 171 -13.30 17.90 12.80
CA GLU A 171 -12.49 18.80 13.65
C GLU A 171 -13.37 19.69 14.56
N ASP A 172 -14.42 20.29 14.00
CA ASP A 172 -15.39 21.11 14.75
C ASP A 172 -16.13 20.28 15.80
N MET A 173 -16.42 19.00 15.54
CA MET A 173 -17.01 18.12 16.55
C MET A 173 -16.01 17.68 17.62
N ARG A 174 -14.76 17.37 17.25
CA ARG A 174 -13.72 17.02 18.24
C ARG A 174 -13.52 18.13 19.26
N THR A 175 -13.50 19.39 18.82
CA THR A 175 -13.32 20.55 19.71
C THR A 175 -14.53 20.86 20.61
N VAL A 176 -15.75 20.49 20.20
CA VAL A 176 -16.96 20.66 21.02
C VAL A 176 -17.15 19.51 22.01
N VAL A 177 -16.72 18.30 21.65
CA VAL A 177 -16.95 17.07 22.43
C VAL A 177 -15.85 16.81 23.46
N HIS A 178 -14.61 17.21 23.20
CA HIS A 178 -13.48 17.06 24.12
C HIS A 178 -12.97 18.44 24.55
N PRO A 179 -13.54 19.06 25.60
CA PRO A 179 -12.89 20.20 26.25
C PRO A 179 -11.48 19.76 26.70
N LYS A 180 -10.55 20.72 26.77
CA LYS A 180 -9.20 20.47 27.31
C LYS A 180 -9.32 19.68 28.62
N ALA A 181 -8.46 18.69 28.84
CA ALA A 181 -8.42 17.93 30.08
C ALA A 181 -8.28 18.85 31.30
N ALA A 182 -7.61 20.01 31.16
CA ALA A 182 -7.54 21.05 32.19
C ALA A 182 -8.90 21.68 32.55
N GLU A 183 -9.84 21.69 31.62
CA GLU A 183 -11.15 22.35 31.72
C GLU A 183 -12.30 21.36 31.95
N ASP A 184 -12.06 20.07 31.71
CA ASP A 184 -13.03 18.99 31.95
C ASP A 184 -13.13 18.64 33.44
N PRO A 185 -14.31 18.83 34.09
CA PRO A 185 -14.51 18.45 35.48
C PRO A 185 -14.24 16.98 35.78
N ALA A 186 -14.32 16.09 34.78
CA ALA A 186 -14.02 14.67 34.91
C ALA A 186 -12.54 14.38 35.19
N TRP A 187 -11.64 15.35 34.97
CA TRP A 187 -10.20 15.23 35.20
C TRP A 187 -9.69 16.11 36.35
N ALA A 188 -10.58 16.82 37.07
CA ALA A 188 -10.20 17.76 38.13
C ALA A 188 -9.45 17.12 39.32
N ASP A 189 -9.59 15.81 39.53
CA ASP A 189 -8.88 15.04 40.56
C ASP A 189 -7.49 14.55 40.11
N VAL A 190 -7.18 14.63 38.81
CA VAL A 190 -5.88 14.24 38.26
C VAL A 190 -4.99 15.48 38.15
N VAL A 191 -3.88 15.45 38.88
CA VAL A 191 -2.84 16.49 38.76
C VAL A 191 -2.12 16.29 37.42
N GLN A 192 -2.24 17.28 36.52
CA GLN A 192 -1.49 17.30 35.27
C GLN A 192 0.02 17.35 35.56
N VAL A 193 0.79 16.53 34.84
CA VAL A 193 2.24 16.40 35.02
C VAL A 193 2.97 16.87 33.76
N PRO A 194 3.59 18.06 33.78
CA PRO A 194 4.38 18.57 32.65
C PRO A 194 5.53 17.64 32.26
N GLN A 195 5.93 17.69 31.00
CA GLN A 195 7.18 17.08 30.55
C GLN A 195 8.38 17.78 31.19
N ASP A 196 9.27 17.03 31.82
CA ASP A 196 10.55 17.55 32.34
C ASP A 196 11.68 17.27 31.33
N ASP A 197 11.98 18.25 30.48
CA ASP A 197 13.11 18.22 29.55
C ASP A 197 14.41 18.80 30.17
N GLY A 198 14.40 19.10 31.48
CA GLY A 198 15.50 19.71 32.20
C GLY A 198 15.70 21.21 31.89
N PRO A 199 16.70 21.85 32.53
CA PRO A 199 16.90 23.29 32.43
C PRO A 199 17.48 23.76 31.07
N ASN A 200 18.09 22.85 30.30
CA ASN A 200 18.70 23.13 29.00
C ASN A 200 18.24 22.07 27.99
N PRO A 201 17.00 22.14 27.51
CA PRO A 201 16.41 21.07 26.70
C PRO A 201 17.11 20.97 25.34
N ILE A 202 17.38 19.74 24.90
CA ILE A 202 17.89 19.42 23.56
C ILE A 202 16.78 18.80 22.74
N VAL A 203 16.78 19.03 21.42
CA VAL A 203 15.72 18.54 20.49
C VAL A 203 14.29 18.83 20.97
N SER A 204 14.11 19.95 21.68
CA SER A 204 12.81 20.37 22.20
C SER A 204 11.82 20.61 21.05
N ILE A 205 10.62 20.07 21.22
CA ILE A 205 9.54 20.19 20.25
C ILE A 205 8.60 21.29 20.73
N ALA A 206 8.29 22.25 19.85
CA ALA A 206 7.27 23.25 20.10
C ALA A 206 5.88 22.63 19.92
N TYR A 207 5.37 21.98 20.96
CA TYR A 207 4.05 21.34 20.96
C TYR A 207 2.91 22.36 20.90
N SER A 208 1.76 21.94 20.38
CA SER A 208 0.51 22.69 20.52
C SER A 208 -0.01 22.60 21.95
N ASP A 209 -0.80 23.59 22.39
CA ASP A 209 -1.45 23.59 23.71
C ASP A 209 -2.30 22.34 23.94
N GLU A 210 -2.97 21.86 22.88
CA GLU A 210 -3.76 20.63 22.91
C GLU A 210 -2.89 19.38 23.17
N PHE A 211 -1.75 19.28 22.49
CA PHE A 211 -0.83 18.17 22.71
C PHE A 211 -0.26 18.18 24.13
N VAL A 212 0.11 19.37 24.63
CA VAL A 212 0.60 19.54 26.01
C VAL A 212 -0.46 19.10 27.01
N ASP A 213 -1.69 19.58 26.88
CA ASP A 213 -2.79 19.26 27.80
C ASP A 213 -3.10 17.75 27.85
N VAL A 214 -3.25 17.09 26.69
CA VAL A 214 -3.50 15.64 26.60
C VAL A 214 -2.34 14.84 27.20
N MET A 215 -1.10 15.21 26.88
CA MET A 215 0.07 14.48 27.36
C MET A 215 0.36 14.71 28.85
N ASP A 216 0.11 15.90 29.36
CA ASP A 216 0.30 16.23 30.78
C ASP A 216 -0.75 15.51 31.64
N CYS A 217 -2.00 15.44 31.16
CA CYS A 217 -3.03 14.59 31.75
C CYS A 217 -2.61 13.12 31.73
N PHE A 218 -2.16 12.60 30.58
CA PHE A 218 -1.70 11.21 30.46
C PHE A 218 -0.55 10.87 31.41
N ARG A 219 0.44 11.77 31.59
CA ARG A 219 1.52 11.57 32.56
C ARG A 219 1.00 11.56 34.01
N GLY A 220 -0.03 12.35 34.32
CA GLY A 220 -0.72 12.33 35.61
C GLY A 220 -1.38 10.97 35.90
N VAL A 221 -2.20 10.50 34.95
CA VAL A 221 -2.86 9.18 35.02
C VAL A 221 -1.85 8.03 35.11
N LEU A 222 -0.77 8.10 34.32
CA LEU A 222 0.30 7.11 34.33
C LEU A 222 1.00 7.06 35.69
N LYS A 223 1.26 8.21 36.32
CA LYS A 223 1.87 8.33 37.65
C LYS A 223 0.96 7.77 38.75
N LEU A 224 -0.35 7.98 38.63
CA LEU A 224 -1.35 7.40 39.52
C LEU A 224 -1.56 5.90 39.27
N ASN A 225 -1.12 5.39 38.11
CA ASN A 225 -1.40 4.05 37.62
C ASN A 225 -2.92 3.76 37.65
N GLU A 226 -3.72 4.74 37.25
CA GLU A 226 -5.17 4.61 37.21
C GLU A 226 -5.59 3.73 36.04
N LEU A 227 -6.41 2.71 36.31
CA LEU A 227 -6.93 1.77 35.31
C LEU A 227 -8.46 1.88 35.30
N SER A 228 -8.98 2.82 34.51
CA SER A 228 -10.39 3.20 34.49
C SER A 228 -10.92 3.39 33.07
N GLU A 229 -12.24 3.44 32.91
CA GLU A 229 -12.88 3.73 31.61
C GLU A 229 -12.48 5.11 31.06
N ARG A 230 -12.40 6.14 31.91
CA ARG A 230 -11.93 7.48 31.47
C ARG A 230 -10.47 7.45 31.03
N THR A 231 -9.64 6.63 31.67
CA THR A 231 -8.26 6.41 31.22
C THR A 231 -8.22 5.74 29.86
N LEU A 232 -9.08 4.73 29.63
CA LEU A 232 -9.18 4.08 28.33
C LEU A 232 -9.56 5.08 27.24
N ALA A 233 -10.53 5.97 27.51
CA ALA A 233 -10.90 7.05 26.60
C ALA A 233 -9.73 8.01 26.34
N LEU A 234 -9.04 8.49 27.38
CA LEU A 234 -7.87 9.38 27.24
C LEU A 234 -6.77 8.78 26.36
N THR A 235 -6.56 7.45 26.41
CA THR A 235 -5.55 6.83 25.55
C THR A 235 -5.87 6.98 24.06
N LEU A 236 -7.14 7.14 23.65
CA LEU A 236 -7.49 7.44 22.27
C LEU A 236 -6.96 8.81 21.85
N ASP A 237 -7.13 9.83 22.69
CA ASP A 237 -6.67 11.19 22.42
C ASP A 237 -5.13 11.24 22.33
N VAL A 238 -4.45 10.53 23.23
CA VAL A 238 -2.98 10.42 23.21
C VAL A 238 -2.49 9.68 21.95
N ILE A 239 -3.22 8.65 21.51
CA ILE A 239 -2.89 7.91 20.28
C ILE A 239 -3.15 8.75 19.02
N ASP A 240 -4.23 9.53 18.99
CA ASP A 240 -4.52 10.45 17.87
C ASP A 240 -3.44 11.54 17.78
N ALA A 241 -3.01 12.07 18.94
CA ALA A 241 -1.93 13.05 19.04
C ALA A 241 -0.55 12.48 18.63
N ASN A 242 -0.24 11.24 19.02
CA ASN A 242 0.99 10.56 18.61
C ASN A 242 0.82 9.03 18.58
N PRO A 243 0.47 8.45 17.42
CA PRO A 243 0.22 7.01 17.31
C PRO A 243 1.52 6.19 17.44
N ALA A 244 2.69 6.81 17.41
CA ALA A 244 3.98 6.12 17.60
C ALA A 244 4.41 6.04 19.08
N ASN A 245 3.67 6.66 20.00
CA ASN A 245 3.97 6.61 21.43
C ASN A 245 3.71 5.20 21.99
N TYR A 246 4.73 4.36 22.10
CA TYR A 246 4.57 2.99 22.56
C TYR A 246 4.11 2.87 24.02
N THR A 247 4.34 3.88 24.85
CA THR A 247 3.94 3.90 26.26
C THR A 247 2.42 3.94 26.40
N VAL A 248 1.72 4.76 25.59
CA VAL A 248 0.24 4.77 25.62
C VAL A 248 -0.32 3.43 25.15
N TRP A 249 0.23 2.83 24.10
CA TRP A 249 -0.24 1.53 23.62
C TRP A 249 -0.05 0.41 24.64
N PHE A 250 1.04 0.43 25.39
CA PHE A 250 1.27 -0.49 26.50
C PHE A 250 0.26 -0.25 27.62
N PHE A 251 0.08 1.00 28.03
CA PHE A 251 -0.84 1.35 29.12
C PHE A 251 -2.31 1.06 28.76
N ARG A 252 -2.71 1.34 27.52
CA ARG A 252 -4.04 0.98 26.98
C ARG A 252 -4.34 -0.51 27.12
N ARG A 253 -3.38 -1.40 26.81
CA ARG A 253 -3.56 -2.86 27.01
C ARG A 253 -3.79 -3.23 28.47
N ARG A 254 -3.04 -2.62 29.40
CA ARG A 254 -3.23 -2.84 30.84
C ARG A 254 -4.61 -2.38 31.31
N VAL A 255 -5.11 -1.27 30.78
CA VAL A 255 -6.44 -0.75 31.10
C VAL A 255 -7.52 -1.68 30.55
N LEU A 256 -7.43 -2.07 29.28
CA LEU A 256 -8.35 -3.05 28.65
C LEU A 256 -8.43 -4.36 29.44
N GLU A 257 -7.27 -4.88 29.88
CA GLU A 257 -7.20 -6.10 30.68
C GLU A 257 -7.85 -5.91 32.06
N ALA A 258 -7.56 -4.80 32.75
CA ALA A 258 -8.11 -4.52 34.07
C ALA A 258 -9.64 -4.32 34.07
N LEU A 259 -10.17 -3.75 32.98
CA LEU A 259 -11.60 -3.52 32.80
C LEU A 259 -12.35 -4.77 32.32
N GLY A 260 -11.64 -5.76 31.77
CA GLY A 260 -12.28 -6.91 31.13
C GLY A 260 -13.08 -6.51 29.88
N SER A 261 -12.61 -5.50 29.14
CA SER A 261 -13.30 -4.94 27.97
C SER A 261 -13.48 -5.97 26.85
N ASP A 262 -14.50 -5.80 25.99
CA ASP A 262 -14.63 -6.62 24.77
C ASP A 262 -13.57 -6.23 23.74
N LEU A 263 -12.56 -7.08 23.62
CA LEU A 263 -11.42 -6.89 22.73
C LEU A 263 -11.78 -6.96 21.23
N ARG A 264 -12.99 -7.38 20.86
CA ARG A 264 -13.44 -7.38 19.45
C ARG A 264 -13.60 -5.96 18.91
N GLU A 265 -14.04 -5.02 19.74
CA GLU A 265 -14.11 -3.61 19.37
C GLU A 265 -12.70 -3.02 19.20
N GLU A 266 -11.74 -3.47 20.02
CA GLU A 266 -10.34 -3.07 19.90
C GLU A 266 -9.69 -3.59 18.61
N LEU A 267 -10.07 -4.78 18.14
CA LEU A 267 -9.68 -5.26 16.81
C LEU A 267 -10.25 -4.39 15.69
N GLN A 268 -11.44 -3.81 15.84
CA GLN A 268 -11.96 -2.88 14.85
C GLN A 268 -11.19 -1.55 14.89
N PHE A 269 -10.93 -1.02 16.09
CA PHE A 269 -10.12 0.18 16.27
C PHE A 269 -8.73 0.04 15.62
N THR A 270 -8.02 -1.06 15.88
CA THR A 270 -6.71 -1.29 15.23
C THR A 270 -6.80 -1.45 13.73
N ALA A 271 -7.91 -1.99 13.20
CA ALA A 271 -8.11 -2.09 11.75
C ALA A 271 -8.26 -0.70 11.12
N ASP A 272 -9.06 0.18 11.73
CA ASP A 272 -9.25 1.55 11.26
C ASP A 272 -7.93 2.34 11.32
N MET A 273 -7.19 2.19 12.43
CA MET A 273 -5.88 2.80 12.63
C MET A 273 -4.83 2.31 11.62
N ALA A 274 -4.86 1.02 11.25
CA ALA A 274 -3.94 0.47 10.27
C ALA A 274 -4.22 0.94 8.83
N ILE A 275 -5.46 1.35 8.52
CA ILE A 275 -5.77 1.99 7.23
C ILE A 275 -5.20 3.40 7.19
N GLN A 276 -5.30 4.14 8.30
CA GLN A 276 -4.83 5.52 8.37
C GLN A 276 -3.30 5.60 8.50
N TYR A 277 -2.69 4.72 9.30
CA TYR A 277 -1.26 4.70 9.60
C TYR A 277 -0.63 3.31 9.36
N PRO A 278 -0.65 2.81 8.10
CA PRO A 278 -0.30 1.43 7.76
C PRO A 278 1.15 1.01 8.05
N LYS A 279 2.04 1.97 8.31
CA LYS A 279 3.49 1.76 8.54
C LYS A 279 3.92 2.03 9.98
N ASN A 280 2.98 2.04 10.93
CA ASN A 280 3.25 2.27 12.33
C ASN A 280 3.41 0.93 13.08
N TYR A 281 4.55 0.72 13.72
CA TYR A 281 4.86 -0.53 14.43
C TYR A 281 3.91 -0.82 15.59
N GLN A 282 3.50 0.21 16.33
CA GLN A 282 2.73 0.07 17.55
C GLN A 282 1.31 -0.43 17.27
N ILE A 283 0.68 0.00 16.17
CA ILE A 283 -0.65 -0.46 15.77
C ILE A 283 -0.64 -1.97 15.47
N TRP A 284 0.31 -2.41 14.63
CA TRP A 284 0.44 -3.83 14.27
C TRP A 284 0.81 -4.70 15.48
N HIS A 285 1.71 -4.21 16.33
CA HIS A 285 2.03 -4.88 17.58
C HIS A 285 0.81 -4.95 18.51
N HIS A 286 0.08 -3.85 18.67
CA HIS A 286 -1.11 -3.83 19.52
C HIS A 286 -2.16 -4.81 19.01
N ARG A 287 -2.47 -4.81 17.72
CA ARG A 287 -3.39 -5.78 17.11
C ARG A 287 -2.97 -7.24 17.39
N ARG A 288 -1.68 -7.55 17.24
CA ARG A 288 -1.11 -8.86 17.57
C ARG A 288 -1.34 -9.25 19.03
N GLU A 289 -1.12 -8.34 19.96
CA GLU A 289 -1.35 -8.57 21.38
C GLU A 289 -2.84 -8.80 21.66
N ILE A 290 -3.73 -8.02 21.06
CA ILE A 290 -5.18 -8.18 21.21
C ILE A 290 -5.65 -9.55 20.69
N CYS A 291 -5.19 -9.98 19.52
CA CYS A 291 -5.45 -11.33 19.01
C CYS A 291 -4.91 -12.42 19.95
N SER A 292 -3.75 -12.19 20.58
CA SER A 292 -3.15 -13.14 21.53
C SER A 292 -3.96 -13.22 22.84
N MET A 293 -4.44 -12.09 23.35
CA MET A 293 -5.32 -12.03 24.53
C MET A 293 -6.66 -12.72 24.26
N LEU A 294 -7.21 -12.56 23.05
CA LEU A 294 -8.42 -13.26 22.60
C LEU A 294 -8.20 -14.74 22.28
N ASN A 295 -6.95 -15.14 22.04
CA ASN A 295 -6.59 -16.42 21.44
C ASN A 295 -7.40 -16.70 20.14
N ASP A 296 -7.60 -15.66 19.33
CA ASP A 296 -8.37 -15.71 18.08
C ASP A 296 -7.67 -14.88 16.99
N GLY A 297 -7.30 -15.54 15.90
CA GLY A 297 -6.75 -14.93 14.70
C GLY A 297 -7.59 -15.17 13.44
N SER A 298 -8.83 -15.64 13.59
CA SER A 298 -9.69 -16.09 12.47
C SER A 298 -9.90 -15.04 11.37
N LYS A 299 -9.91 -13.75 11.74
CA LYS A 299 -10.11 -12.62 10.82
C LYS A 299 -8.81 -12.04 10.24
N GLU A 300 -7.65 -12.48 10.73
CA GLU A 300 -6.38 -11.82 10.40
C GLU A 300 -5.96 -12.03 8.94
N LYS A 301 -6.35 -13.16 8.35
CA LYS A 301 -6.11 -13.41 6.93
C LYS A 301 -6.88 -12.45 6.03
N GLU A 302 -8.14 -12.18 6.35
CA GLU A 302 -8.96 -11.23 5.58
C GLU A 302 -8.45 -9.81 5.78
N PHE A 303 -8.17 -9.41 7.03
CA PHE A 303 -7.63 -8.10 7.35
C PHE A 303 -6.30 -7.83 6.64
N CYS A 304 -5.33 -8.75 6.73
CA CYS A 304 -4.05 -8.60 6.02
C CYS A 304 -4.24 -8.54 4.51
N ALA A 305 -5.19 -9.30 3.94
CA ALA A 305 -5.47 -9.25 2.51
C ALA A 305 -5.98 -7.87 2.08
N LEU A 306 -6.84 -7.22 2.88
CA LEU A 306 -7.30 -5.85 2.63
C LEU A 306 -6.14 -4.84 2.64
N THR A 307 -5.21 -4.97 3.60
CA THR A 307 -4.04 -4.09 3.64
C THR A 307 -3.06 -4.35 2.49
N ILE A 308 -2.84 -5.61 2.13
CA ILE A 308 -1.96 -6.01 1.02
C ILE A 308 -2.57 -5.57 -0.33
N ASP A 309 -3.88 -5.55 -0.48
CA ASP A 309 -4.54 -5.03 -1.69
C ASP A 309 -4.25 -3.52 -1.90
N GLN A 310 -4.14 -2.75 -0.80
CA GLN A 310 -3.80 -1.33 -0.85
C GLN A 310 -2.31 -1.07 -1.07
N ASP A 311 -1.45 -1.81 -0.38
CA ASP A 311 0.01 -1.79 -0.54
C ASP A 311 0.53 -3.23 -0.52
N SER A 312 0.72 -3.78 -1.73
CA SER A 312 1.11 -5.18 -1.94
C SER A 312 2.48 -5.55 -1.38
N LYS A 313 3.24 -4.55 -0.92
CA LYS A 313 4.56 -4.70 -0.32
C LYS A 313 4.62 -4.16 1.11
N ASN A 314 3.48 -3.92 1.76
CA ASN A 314 3.44 -3.52 3.16
C ASN A 314 4.10 -4.59 4.05
N TYR A 315 5.28 -4.29 4.56
CA TYR A 315 6.08 -5.23 5.34
C TYR A 315 5.37 -5.66 6.64
N HIS A 316 4.66 -4.75 7.29
CA HIS A 316 3.94 -5.06 8.52
C HIS A 316 2.78 -6.01 8.27
N ALA A 317 2.02 -5.80 7.18
CA ALA A 317 0.91 -6.68 6.82
C ALA A 317 1.39 -8.10 6.52
N TRP A 318 2.48 -8.25 5.76
CA TRP A 318 3.08 -9.57 5.49
C TRP A 318 3.63 -10.23 6.75
N ALA A 319 4.36 -9.49 7.58
CA ALA A 319 4.90 -10.01 8.84
C ALA A 319 3.79 -10.43 9.81
N HIS A 320 2.73 -9.63 9.93
CA HIS A 320 1.57 -9.94 10.75
C HIS A 320 0.81 -11.15 10.22
N ARG A 321 0.63 -11.25 8.90
CA ARG A 321 0.02 -12.42 8.26
C ARG A 321 0.79 -13.71 8.60
N GLN A 322 2.11 -13.70 8.45
CA GLN A 322 2.95 -14.85 8.79
C GLN A 322 2.84 -15.23 10.28
N TRP A 323 2.86 -14.24 11.17
CA TRP A 323 2.68 -14.46 12.60
C TRP A 323 1.31 -15.11 12.88
N ALA A 324 0.23 -14.55 12.34
CA ALA A 324 -1.12 -15.05 12.59
C ALA A 324 -1.30 -16.48 12.06
N ILE A 325 -0.85 -16.75 10.83
CA ILE A 325 -0.90 -18.10 10.24
C ILE A 325 -0.16 -19.10 11.11
N LYS A 326 1.06 -18.77 11.56
CA LYS A 326 1.87 -19.68 12.37
C LYS A 326 1.26 -19.89 13.76
N THR A 327 0.75 -18.84 14.38
CA THR A 327 0.25 -18.87 15.76
C THR A 327 -1.08 -19.62 15.85
N PHE A 328 -1.96 -19.43 14.87
CA PHE A 328 -3.32 -20.00 14.86
C PHE A 328 -3.49 -21.15 13.86
N ALA A 329 -2.39 -21.65 13.28
CA ALA A 329 -2.36 -22.74 12.30
C ALA A 329 -3.26 -22.53 11.05
N LEU A 330 -3.33 -21.30 10.54
CA LEU A 330 -4.26 -20.90 9.46
C LEU A 330 -3.68 -21.11 8.04
N TRP A 331 -3.13 -22.30 7.78
CA TRP A 331 -2.40 -22.61 6.55
C TRP A 331 -3.29 -22.75 5.30
N ASP A 332 -4.55 -23.19 5.47
CA ASP A 332 -5.48 -23.47 4.37
C ASP A 332 -5.72 -22.24 3.50
N GLY A 333 -5.59 -22.35 2.17
CA GLY A 333 -5.84 -21.23 1.25
C GLY A 333 -4.64 -20.28 1.06
N GLU A 334 -3.50 -20.49 1.74
CA GLU A 334 -2.37 -19.57 1.62
C GLU A 334 -1.61 -19.68 0.31
N ILE A 335 -1.52 -20.87 -0.29
CA ILE A 335 -0.88 -21.03 -1.59
C ILE A 335 -1.72 -20.37 -2.68
N GLU A 336 -3.04 -20.51 -2.60
CA GLU A 336 -4.00 -19.88 -3.50
C GLU A 336 -3.92 -18.35 -3.41
N PHE A 337 -3.76 -17.82 -2.19
CA PHE A 337 -3.51 -16.39 -1.98
C PHE A 337 -2.19 -15.93 -2.62
N VAL A 338 -1.11 -16.69 -2.43
CA VAL A 338 0.19 -16.40 -3.07
C VAL A 338 0.08 -16.44 -4.60
N ASP A 339 -0.59 -17.45 -5.15
CA ASP A 339 -0.76 -17.61 -6.59
C ASP A 339 -1.56 -16.44 -7.18
N LYS A 340 -2.62 -15.99 -6.48
CA LYS A 340 -3.33 -14.76 -6.84
C LYS A 340 -2.37 -13.56 -6.86
N MET A 341 -1.56 -13.38 -5.82
CA MET A 341 -0.66 -12.23 -5.75
C MET A 341 0.42 -12.25 -6.84
N LEU A 342 0.95 -13.43 -7.16
CA LEU A 342 1.96 -13.59 -8.21
C LEU A 342 1.36 -13.52 -9.62
N LEU A 343 0.07 -13.83 -9.78
CA LEU A 343 -0.66 -13.58 -11.02
C LEU A 343 -0.85 -12.07 -11.26
N GLU A 344 -1.14 -11.30 -10.22
CA GLU A 344 -1.29 -9.85 -10.29
C GLU A 344 0.04 -9.13 -10.51
N ASP A 345 1.10 -9.52 -9.77
CA ASP A 345 2.46 -9.01 -9.95
C ASP A 345 3.50 -10.10 -9.67
N VAL A 346 4.00 -10.73 -10.74
CA VAL A 346 5.06 -11.74 -10.66
C VAL A 346 6.37 -11.18 -10.08
N ARG A 347 6.57 -9.84 -10.04
CA ARG A 347 7.74 -9.19 -9.44
C ARG A 347 7.56 -8.88 -7.95
N ASN A 348 6.45 -9.28 -7.34
CA ASN A 348 6.22 -9.08 -5.92
C ASN A 348 7.08 -10.03 -5.08
N ASN A 349 8.27 -9.57 -4.67
CA ASN A 349 9.18 -10.35 -3.84
C ASN A 349 8.58 -10.74 -2.48
N SER A 350 7.65 -9.97 -1.93
CA SER A 350 6.95 -10.33 -0.68
C SER A 350 6.08 -11.57 -0.88
N ALA A 351 5.42 -11.71 -2.03
CA ALA A 351 4.65 -12.91 -2.37
C ALA A 351 5.55 -14.13 -2.61
N TRP A 352 6.70 -13.96 -3.27
CA TRP A 352 7.71 -15.04 -3.40
C TRP A 352 8.25 -15.49 -2.03
N ASN A 353 8.57 -14.54 -1.15
CA ASN A 353 8.96 -14.84 0.22
C ASN A 353 7.85 -15.56 0.99
N HIS A 354 6.60 -15.12 0.83
CA HIS A 354 5.46 -15.78 1.47
C HIS A 354 5.23 -17.19 0.93
N ARG A 355 5.44 -17.42 -0.37
CA ARG A 355 5.44 -18.77 -0.97
C ARG A 355 6.45 -19.68 -0.28
N TRP A 356 7.69 -19.21 -0.13
CA TRP A 356 8.74 -19.94 0.58
C TRP A 356 8.32 -20.24 2.03
N PHE A 357 7.80 -19.24 2.74
CA PHE A 357 7.33 -19.39 4.11
C PHE A 357 6.26 -20.48 4.23
N VAL A 358 5.22 -20.45 3.41
CA VAL A 358 4.11 -21.43 3.47
C VAL A 358 4.64 -22.85 3.18
N LEU A 359 5.39 -23.03 2.10
CA LEU A 359 5.84 -24.36 1.67
C LEU A 359 6.93 -24.96 2.58
N SER A 360 7.72 -24.11 3.24
CA SER A 360 8.70 -24.56 4.24
C SER A 360 8.03 -25.03 5.54
N ASN A 361 6.89 -24.44 5.91
CA ASN A 361 6.17 -24.79 7.15
C ASN A 361 5.11 -25.88 6.95
N THR A 362 4.72 -26.18 5.70
CA THR A 362 3.78 -27.28 5.35
C THR A 362 4.50 -28.54 4.84
N SER A 363 5.82 -28.61 5.01
CA SER A 363 6.69 -29.75 4.63
C SER A 363 6.79 -30.07 3.13
N ASN A 364 6.14 -29.33 2.23
CA ASN A 364 6.22 -29.56 0.78
C ASN A 364 7.66 -29.47 0.26
N LEU A 365 8.44 -28.47 0.71
CA LEU A 365 9.85 -28.32 0.29
C LEU A 365 10.80 -29.38 0.87
N ALA A 366 10.36 -30.17 1.86
CA ALA A 366 11.18 -31.24 2.43
C ALA A 366 11.27 -32.46 1.51
N THR A 367 10.34 -32.60 0.56
CA THR A 367 10.30 -33.70 -0.41
C THR A 367 10.97 -33.32 -1.72
N ALA A 368 11.57 -34.30 -2.41
CA ALA A 368 12.16 -34.08 -3.73
C ALA A 368 11.07 -33.73 -4.75
N GLU A 369 9.91 -34.37 -4.66
CA GLU A 369 8.75 -34.16 -5.52
C GLU A 369 8.18 -32.75 -5.37
N GLY A 370 7.93 -32.30 -4.13
CA GLY A 370 7.42 -30.95 -3.87
C GLY A 370 8.42 -29.88 -4.31
N ARG A 371 9.72 -30.10 -4.10
CA ARG A 371 10.76 -29.19 -4.61
C ARG A 371 10.83 -29.18 -6.13
N GLN A 372 10.67 -30.33 -6.80
CA GLN A 372 10.60 -30.41 -8.25
C GLN A 372 9.41 -29.63 -8.83
N GLN A 373 8.24 -29.71 -8.18
CA GLN A 373 7.07 -28.91 -8.56
C GLN A 373 7.37 -27.42 -8.49
N GLU A 374 8.04 -26.97 -7.43
CA GLU A 374 8.40 -25.57 -7.23
C GLU A 374 9.51 -25.08 -8.17
N VAL A 375 10.48 -25.93 -8.52
CA VAL A 375 11.47 -25.63 -9.57
C VAL A 375 10.75 -25.42 -10.90
N ASN A 376 9.81 -26.30 -11.26
CA ASN A 376 9.02 -26.16 -12.48
C ASN A 376 8.18 -24.88 -12.48
N TYR A 377 7.50 -24.59 -11.37
CA TYR A 377 6.71 -23.37 -11.19
C TYR A 377 7.56 -22.10 -11.37
N ALA A 378 8.73 -22.06 -10.74
CA ALA A 378 9.60 -20.90 -10.83
C ALA A 378 10.19 -20.71 -12.24
N LEU A 379 10.54 -21.81 -12.94
CA LEU A 379 10.97 -21.78 -14.33
C LEU A 379 9.86 -21.26 -15.27
N GLU A 380 8.61 -21.65 -15.03
CA GLU A 380 7.45 -21.10 -15.75
C GLU A 380 7.35 -19.58 -15.54
N LYS A 381 7.45 -19.10 -14.29
CA LYS A 381 7.40 -17.66 -13.99
C LYS A 381 8.58 -16.90 -14.59
N ILE A 382 9.78 -17.47 -14.62
CA ILE A 382 10.93 -16.88 -15.33
C ILE A 382 10.63 -16.71 -16.81
N ALA A 383 10.02 -17.70 -17.47
CA ALA A 383 9.67 -17.60 -18.88
C ALA A 383 8.71 -16.44 -19.17
N THR A 384 7.85 -16.07 -18.22
CA THR A 384 6.96 -14.89 -18.36
C THR A 384 7.70 -13.55 -18.22
N ALA A 385 8.79 -13.50 -17.46
CA ALA A 385 9.54 -12.29 -17.18
C ALA A 385 11.01 -12.60 -16.87
N VAL A 386 11.81 -12.81 -17.91
CA VAL A 386 13.21 -13.28 -17.78
C VAL A 386 14.13 -12.34 -16.98
N HIS A 387 13.84 -11.04 -16.96
CA HIS A 387 14.57 -10.05 -16.16
C HIS A 387 13.95 -9.78 -14.77
N ASN A 388 13.03 -10.62 -14.30
CA ASN A 388 12.53 -10.54 -12.94
C ASN A 388 13.45 -11.31 -11.99
N GLU A 389 14.16 -10.60 -11.11
CA GLU A 389 15.11 -11.19 -10.16
C GLU A 389 14.44 -12.15 -9.16
N SER A 390 13.20 -11.90 -8.74
CA SER A 390 12.54 -12.63 -7.65
C SER A 390 12.48 -14.15 -7.87
N PRO A 391 11.98 -14.69 -9.01
CA PRO A 391 11.97 -16.12 -9.26
C PRO A 391 13.36 -16.72 -9.46
N TRP A 392 14.35 -15.95 -9.92
CA TRP A 392 15.75 -16.41 -9.98
C TRP A 392 16.33 -16.62 -8.58
N ASN A 393 16.06 -15.68 -7.66
CA ASN A 393 16.44 -15.81 -6.25
C ASN A 393 15.71 -16.98 -5.58
N TYR A 394 14.43 -17.20 -5.93
CA TYR A 394 13.66 -18.33 -5.44
C TYR A 394 14.23 -19.69 -5.91
N ILE A 395 14.55 -19.85 -7.21
CA ILE A 395 15.22 -21.05 -7.73
C ILE A 395 16.57 -21.28 -7.05
N ARG A 396 17.36 -20.22 -6.86
CA ARG A 396 18.64 -20.32 -6.16
C ARG A 396 18.45 -20.91 -4.76
N GLY A 397 17.40 -20.50 -4.04
CA GLY A 397 17.03 -21.09 -2.74
C GLY A 397 16.59 -22.55 -2.82
N LEU A 398 15.83 -22.92 -3.86
CA LEU A 398 15.36 -24.31 -4.04
C LEU A 398 16.50 -25.28 -4.39
N VAL A 399 17.47 -24.84 -5.18
CA VAL A 399 18.54 -25.71 -5.68
C VAL A 399 19.69 -25.86 -4.67
N ARG A 400 19.90 -24.87 -3.81
CA ARG A 400 21.01 -24.87 -2.83
C ARG A 400 20.95 -26.09 -1.91
N GLY A 401 22.03 -26.88 -1.90
CA GLY A 401 22.14 -28.13 -1.14
C GLY A 401 21.45 -29.34 -1.77
N HIS A 402 20.87 -29.17 -2.97
CA HIS A 402 20.19 -30.21 -3.75
C HIS A 402 20.64 -30.17 -5.21
N GLU A 403 21.87 -29.72 -5.47
CA GLU A 403 22.39 -29.49 -6.82
C GLU A 403 22.41 -30.78 -7.65
N ASP A 404 22.73 -31.93 -7.04
CA ASP A 404 22.76 -33.24 -7.71
C ASP A 404 21.42 -33.61 -8.37
N THR A 405 20.31 -33.11 -7.82
CA THR A 405 18.96 -33.41 -8.33
C THR A 405 18.50 -32.38 -9.36
N PHE A 406 18.71 -31.08 -9.10
CA PHE A 406 18.04 -30.02 -9.84
C PHE A 406 18.96 -29.20 -10.75
N ALA A 407 20.28 -29.23 -10.55
CA ALA A 407 21.21 -28.34 -11.26
C ALA A 407 21.19 -28.58 -12.77
N THR A 408 21.06 -29.81 -13.25
CA THR A 408 21.04 -30.13 -14.68
C THR A 408 19.91 -29.41 -15.41
N GLN A 409 18.66 -29.58 -14.95
CA GLN A 409 17.48 -28.93 -15.53
C GLN A 409 17.61 -27.41 -15.50
N VAL A 410 18.07 -26.86 -14.37
CA VAL A 410 18.18 -25.42 -14.17
C VAL A 410 19.28 -24.81 -15.04
N LYS A 411 20.44 -25.49 -15.17
CA LYS A 411 21.51 -25.09 -16.11
C LYS A 411 21.01 -25.08 -17.54
N GLU A 412 20.33 -26.15 -17.99
CA GLU A 412 19.78 -26.23 -19.34
C GLU A 412 18.85 -25.06 -19.65
N LYS A 413 17.95 -24.71 -18.72
CA LYS A 413 17.04 -23.57 -18.90
C LYS A 413 17.75 -22.22 -18.84
N ALA A 414 18.70 -22.02 -17.94
CA ALA A 414 19.47 -20.78 -17.88
C ALA A 414 20.32 -20.57 -19.15
N LEU A 415 20.91 -21.63 -19.71
CA LEU A 415 21.64 -21.58 -20.99
C LEU A 415 20.70 -21.26 -22.16
N GLN A 416 19.51 -21.87 -22.23
CA GLN A 416 18.50 -21.54 -23.24
C GLN A 416 18.11 -20.05 -23.17
N ILE A 417 17.91 -19.52 -21.96
CA ILE A 417 17.56 -18.11 -21.76
C ILE A 417 18.71 -17.19 -22.16
N LEU A 418 19.97 -17.49 -21.79
CA LEU A 418 21.11 -16.68 -22.24
C LEU A 418 21.31 -16.71 -23.75
N ALA A 419 20.99 -17.83 -24.42
CA ALA A 419 21.06 -17.91 -25.88
C ALA A 419 20.03 -16.99 -26.55
N SER A 420 18.82 -16.87 -26.00
CA SER A 420 17.78 -15.97 -26.52
C SER A 420 17.86 -14.54 -26.00
N THR A 421 18.41 -14.35 -24.80
CA THR A 421 18.44 -13.09 -24.04
C THR A 421 19.80 -12.94 -23.35
N PRO A 422 20.86 -12.59 -24.11
CA PRO A 422 22.23 -12.57 -23.61
C PRO A 422 22.50 -11.56 -22.49
N ASP A 423 21.66 -10.53 -22.36
CA ASP A 423 21.71 -9.50 -21.33
C ASP A 423 20.98 -9.90 -20.03
N CYS A 424 20.43 -11.12 -19.94
CA CYS A 424 19.84 -11.64 -18.71
C CYS A 424 20.92 -11.96 -17.66
N ILE A 425 21.29 -10.94 -16.89
CA ILE A 425 22.33 -11.04 -15.84
C ILE A 425 22.02 -12.12 -14.79
N PHE A 426 20.74 -12.41 -14.53
CA PHE A 426 20.31 -13.36 -13.51
C PHE A 426 20.55 -14.81 -13.93
N ALA A 427 20.31 -15.14 -15.21
CA ALA A 427 20.61 -16.45 -15.77
C ALA A 427 22.13 -16.70 -15.75
N GLY A 428 22.92 -15.70 -16.15
CA GLY A 428 24.38 -15.75 -16.07
C GLY A 428 24.88 -15.94 -14.63
N ALA A 429 24.39 -15.13 -13.69
CA ALA A 429 24.76 -15.24 -12.28
C ALA A 429 24.42 -16.61 -11.69
N LEU A 430 23.26 -17.19 -12.02
CA LEU A 430 22.89 -18.52 -11.55
C LEU A 430 23.79 -19.62 -12.13
N LEU A 431 24.13 -19.54 -13.42
CA LEU A 431 25.04 -20.49 -14.06
C LEU A 431 26.43 -20.47 -13.42
N VAL A 432 26.95 -19.28 -13.09
CA VAL A 432 28.23 -19.15 -12.38
C VAL A 432 28.18 -19.93 -11.06
N ASP A 433 27.12 -19.77 -10.27
CA ASP A 433 27.00 -20.47 -8.99
C ASP A 433 26.90 -22.00 -9.15
N LEU A 434 26.17 -22.47 -10.17
CA LEU A 434 26.01 -23.91 -10.44
C LEU A 434 27.30 -24.54 -10.98
N TYR A 435 28.04 -23.83 -11.84
CA TYR A 435 29.31 -24.31 -12.37
C TYR A 435 30.42 -24.29 -11.31
N GLU A 436 30.46 -23.29 -10.44
CA GLU A 436 31.37 -23.27 -9.29
C GLU A 436 31.11 -24.48 -8.39
N LYS A 437 29.83 -24.79 -8.12
CA LYS A 437 29.46 -25.94 -7.29
C LYS A 437 29.80 -27.29 -7.93
N GLU A 438 29.71 -27.39 -9.26
CA GLU A 438 30.10 -28.57 -10.03
C GLU A 438 31.62 -28.83 -9.96
N GLY A 439 32.43 -27.76 -9.98
CA GLY A 439 33.88 -27.83 -9.71
C GLY A 439 34.73 -28.54 -10.75
N THR A 440 34.16 -29.03 -11.85
CA THR A 440 34.94 -29.63 -12.96
C THR A 440 35.69 -28.56 -13.74
N ASP A 441 36.87 -28.87 -14.30
CA ASP A 441 37.65 -27.93 -15.11
C ASP A 441 36.82 -27.29 -16.24
N THR A 442 35.91 -28.04 -16.84
CA THR A 442 35.00 -27.56 -17.89
C THR A 442 33.95 -26.60 -17.34
N ALA A 443 33.39 -26.89 -16.17
CA ALA A 443 32.44 -26.01 -15.50
C ALA A 443 33.11 -24.70 -15.05
N LEU A 444 34.28 -24.78 -14.40
CA LEU A 444 35.02 -23.61 -13.94
C LEU A 444 35.42 -22.68 -15.10
N LYS A 445 35.90 -23.22 -16.23
CA LYS A 445 36.16 -22.43 -17.45
C LYS A 445 34.90 -21.75 -17.98
N SER A 446 33.75 -22.44 -17.93
CA SER A 446 32.46 -21.87 -18.33
C SER A 446 32.02 -20.74 -17.40
N ALA A 447 32.19 -20.91 -16.09
CA ALA A 447 31.93 -19.89 -15.08
C ALA A 447 32.80 -18.64 -15.30
N THR A 448 34.11 -18.81 -15.49
CA THR A 448 35.06 -17.73 -15.80
C THR A 448 34.60 -16.90 -16.99
N LYS A 449 34.25 -17.56 -18.10
CA LYS A 449 33.75 -16.86 -19.30
C LYS A 449 32.49 -16.04 -19.03
N ILE A 450 31.54 -16.59 -18.28
CA ILE A 450 30.30 -15.87 -17.93
C ILE A 450 30.61 -14.69 -17.00
N ILE A 451 31.50 -14.86 -16.01
CA ILE A 451 31.93 -13.77 -15.12
C ILE A 451 32.57 -12.64 -15.92
N GLU A 452 33.43 -12.93 -16.90
CA GLU A 452 34.03 -11.91 -17.76
C GLU A 452 32.97 -11.11 -18.52
N THR A 453 31.96 -11.78 -19.09
CA THR A 453 30.82 -11.11 -19.75
C THR A 453 30.00 -10.27 -18.77
N LEU A 454 29.65 -10.79 -17.59
CA LEU A 454 28.92 -10.05 -16.56
C LEU A 454 29.71 -8.81 -16.10
N MET A 455 31.01 -8.98 -15.86
CA MET A 455 31.91 -7.93 -15.38
C MET A 455 32.10 -6.80 -16.39
N ASN A 456 32.27 -7.14 -17.67
CA ASN A 456 32.71 -6.21 -18.71
C ASN A 456 31.60 -5.74 -19.64
N GLU A 457 30.48 -6.44 -19.72
CA GLU A 457 29.43 -6.19 -20.72
C GLU A 457 28.06 -5.94 -20.07
N THR A 458 27.54 -6.90 -19.30
CA THR A 458 26.10 -6.91 -18.96
C THR A 458 25.76 -6.44 -17.54
N ASP A 459 26.62 -6.65 -16.53
CA ASP A 459 26.39 -6.28 -15.12
C ASP A 459 27.53 -5.42 -14.54
N ARG A 460 27.90 -4.38 -15.29
CA ARG A 460 29.02 -3.48 -14.96
C ARG A 460 28.88 -2.79 -13.60
N VAL A 461 27.65 -2.58 -13.12
CA VAL A 461 27.40 -2.00 -11.78
C VAL A 461 27.97 -2.90 -10.67
N ARG A 462 28.02 -4.22 -10.88
CA ARG A 462 28.62 -5.19 -9.96
C ARG A 462 30.02 -5.64 -10.41
N LYS A 463 30.74 -4.85 -11.22
CA LYS A 463 32.10 -5.19 -11.69
C LYS A 463 33.05 -5.63 -10.58
N ALA A 464 33.07 -4.90 -9.45
CA ALA A 464 33.93 -5.25 -8.32
C ALA A 464 33.58 -6.61 -7.70
N TYR A 465 32.29 -6.94 -7.63
CA TYR A 465 31.82 -8.25 -7.16
C TYR A 465 32.21 -9.37 -8.13
N TRP A 466 32.04 -9.16 -9.44
CA TRP A 466 32.43 -10.15 -10.44
C TRP A 466 33.94 -10.38 -10.49
N HIS A 467 34.74 -9.32 -10.31
CA HIS A 467 36.18 -9.45 -10.17
C HIS A 467 36.57 -10.27 -8.92
N PHE A 468 35.93 -10.00 -7.78
CA PHE A 468 36.12 -10.80 -6.58
C PHE A 468 35.77 -12.28 -6.79
N ARG A 469 34.65 -12.58 -7.46
CA ARG A 469 34.24 -13.95 -7.79
C ARG A 469 35.25 -14.64 -8.72
N LEU A 470 35.77 -13.93 -9.72
CA LEU A 470 36.80 -14.44 -10.64
C LEU A 470 38.05 -14.88 -9.87
N THR A 471 38.58 -14.02 -9.02
CA THR A 471 39.76 -14.33 -8.19
C THR A 471 39.50 -15.47 -7.20
N ALA A 472 38.27 -15.65 -6.73
CA ALA A 472 37.91 -16.77 -5.87
C ALA A 472 37.92 -18.11 -6.63
N LEU A 473 37.43 -18.15 -7.87
CA LEU A 473 37.48 -19.34 -8.72
C LEU A 473 38.90 -19.75 -9.08
N GLU A 474 39.76 -18.79 -9.41
CA GLU A 474 41.18 -19.05 -9.75
C GLU A 474 41.93 -19.72 -8.60
N LYS A 475 41.59 -19.38 -7.35
CA LYS A 475 42.17 -20.01 -6.16
C LYS A 475 41.64 -21.43 -5.88
N GLN A 476 40.47 -21.79 -6.40
CA GLN A 476 39.90 -23.13 -6.24
C GLN A 476 40.43 -24.11 -7.30
N GLY A 477 40.82 -23.61 -8.48
CA GLY A 477 41.39 -24.41 -9.57
C GLY A 477 42.92 -24.54 -9.54
N ALA A 478 43.61 -23.84 -8.63
CA ALA A 478 45.04 -23.97 -8.35
C ALA A 478 45.27 -24.91 -7.15
#